data_AF-X1RYQ0-F1
#
_entry.id   AF-X1RYQ0-F1
#
_cell.length_a   1.000
_cell.length_b   1.000
_cell.length_c   1.000
_cell.angle_alpha   90.00
_cell.angle_beta   90.00
_cell.angle_gamma   90.00
#
_symmetry.space_group_name_H-M   'P 1'
#
loop_
_entity.id
_entity.type
_entity.pdbx_description
1 polymer ?
#
loop_
_entity_poly.entity_id
_entity_poly.type
_entity_poly.pdbx_seq_one_letter_code
_entity_poly.pdbx_strand_id
1 'polypeptide(L)'
;MRPVGCGLFIRDFLLGLGPFDTPKIDPERGAPQAEIFLHYKDTLRRQFALDTAVREEEKEAKREKRPISPEKIEARAEFYLTRIPYKLTSMRYHSFVVYFSNLIRLGWVELTGEEEPSAFQDNYPPGPPRKYFRLTDKGKAAPDPEWSNPLMALYADRWGGQAAAREHNRELRRKRKYTRVRSR
;
A
#
# COMPACT_ATOMS: atom_id res chain seq x y z
N MET A 1 -0.27 8.09 -10.10
CA MET A 1 -1.19 7.40 -9.17
C MET A 1 -0.39 6.29 -8.49
N ARG A 2 -0.65 5.92 -7.23
CA ARG A 2 -0.01 4.69 -6.70
C ARG A 2 -0.67 3.49 -7.40
N PRO A 3 0.11 2.51 -7.89
CA PRO A 3 -0.45 1.38 -8.63
C PRO A 3 -1.31 0.48 -7.74
N VAL A 4 -1.03 0.46 -6.43
CA VAL A 4 -1.75 -0.38 -5.45
C VAL A 4 -2.30 0.46 -4.30
N GLY A 5 -3.56 0.25 -3.95
CA GLY A 5 -4.23 0.88 -2.81
C GLY A 5 -3.87 0.19 -1.51
N CYS A 6 -3.37 0.95 -0.52
CA CYS A 6 -2.89 0.40 0.75
C CYS A 6 -3.97 -0.40 1.52
N GLY A 7 -5.20 0.13 1.61
CA GLY A 7 -6.26 -0.53 2.37
C GLY A 7 -6.75 -1.81 1.71
N LEU A 8 -7.00 -1.78 0.39
CA LEU A 8 -7.38 -2.97 -0.37
C LEU A 8 -6.29 -4.06 -0.27
N PHE A 9 -5.02 -3.69 -0.40
CA PHE A 9 -3.93 -4.64 -0.20
C PHE A 9 -3.94 -5.27 1.19
N ILE A 10 -4.07 -4.47 2.26
CA ILE A 10 -4.09 -4.99 3.63
C ILE A 10 -5.25 -5.96 3.83
N ARG A 11 -6.45 -5.61 3.33
CA ARG A 11 -7.63 -6.47 3.42
C ARG A 11 -7.38 -7.80 2.71
N ASP A 12 -6.99 -7.76 1.44
CA ASP A 12 -6.86 -8.98 0.63
C ASP A 12 -5.71 -9.86 1.14
N PHE A 13 -4.65 -9.25 1.67
CA PHE A 13 -3.56 -9.95 2.34
C PHE A 13 -4.04 -10.66 3.61
N LEU A 14 -4.78 -9.96 4.48
CA LEU A 14 -5.33 -10.53 5.72
C LEU A 14 -6.47 -11.53 5.50
N LEU A 15 -7.13 -11.49 4.35
CA LEU A 15 -8.05 -12.54 3.89
C LEU A 15 -7.32 -13.80 3.40
N GLY A 16 -5.98 -13.79 3.36
CA GLY A 16 -5.19 -14.92 2.89
C GLY A 16 -5.22 -15.12 1.37
N LEU A 17 -5.66 -14.11 0.60
CA LEU A 17 -5.81 -14.23 -0.86
C LEU A 17 -4.46 -14.23 -1.60
N GLY A 18 -3.41 -13.66 -0.99
CA GLY A 18 -2.10 -13.51 -1.61
C GLY A 18 -2.09 -12.47 -2.74
N PRO A 19 -2.50 -11.21 -2.49
CA PRO A 19 -2.62 -10.20 -3.54
C PRO A 19 -1.25 -9.88 -4.18
N PHE A 20 -1.20 -9.78 -5.51
CA PHE A 20 0.04 -9.49 -6.27
C PHE A 20 1.18 -10.48 -5.98
N ASP A 21 0.84 -11.77 -5.97
CA ASP A 21 1.78 -12.89 -5.78
C ASP A 21 2.51 -12.87 -4.42
N THR A 22 1.91 -12.23 -3.42
CA THR A 22 2.42 -12.34 -2.04
C THR A 22 2.08 -13.71 -1.47
N PRO A 23 2.84 -14.20 -0.48
CA PRO A 23 2.50 -15.42 0.23
C PRO A 23 1.06 -15.39 0.75
N LYS A 24 0.36 -16.52 0.63
CA LYS A 24 -0.90 -16.73 1.33
C LYS A 24 -0.61 -16.98 2.80
N ILE A 25 -1.42 -16.39 3.65
CA ILE A 25 -1.35 -16.56 5.10
C ILE A 25 -2.64 -17.22 5.60
N ASP A 26 -2.60 -17.78 6.80
CA ASP A 26 -3.80 -18.18 7.52
C ASP A 26 -4.56 -16.93 8.01
N PRO A 27 -5.79 -16.67 7.55
CA PRO A 27 -6.57 -15.49 7.95
C PRO A 27 -6.90 -15.45 9.45
N GLU A 28 -6.99 -16.61 10.11
CA GLU A 28 -7.33 -16.67 11.54
C GLU A 28 -6.13 -16.33 12.43
N ARG A 29 -4.93 -16.75 12.00
CA ARG A 29 -3.67 -16.31 12.61
C ARG A 29 -3.36 -14.85 12.30
N GLY A 30 -3.65 -14.41 11.08
CA GLY A 30 -3.35 -13.08 10.59
C GLY A 30 -1.86 -12.85 10.37
N ALA A 31 -1.42 -11.60 10.46
CA ALA A 31 -0.01 -11.25 10.24
C ALA A 31 0.44 -10.02 11.05
N PRO A 32 1.75 -9.89 11.34
CA PRO A 32 2.29 -8.68 11.95
C PRO A 32 2.36 -7.50 10.98
N GLN A 33 2.16 -6.27 11.49
CA GLN A 33 2.22 -5.05 10.68
C GLN A 33 3.49 -4.91 9.85
N ALA A 34 4.64 -5.30 10.40
CA ALA A 34 5.93 -5.24 9.71
C ALA A 34 5.98 -6.15 8.48
N GLU A 35 5.32 -7.31 8.52
CA GLU A 35 5.26 -8.28 7.43
C GLU A 35 4.31 -7.83 6.33
N ILE A 36 3.11 -7.38 6.71
CA ILE A 36 2.15 -6.77 5.78
C ILE A 36 2.81 -5.58 5.05
N PHE A 37 3.54 -4.74 5.80
CA PHE A 37 4.27 -3.61 5.24
C PHE A 37 5.37 -4.06 4.26
N LEU A 38 6.16 -5.07 4.62
CA LEU A 38 7.23 -5.61 3.78
C LEU A 38 6.67 -6.03 2.42
N HIS A 39 5.62 -6.85 2.42
CA HIS A 39 4.98 -7.32 1.20
C HIS A 39 4.35 -6.18 0.41
N TYR A 40 3.57 -5.30 1.06
CA TYR A 40 2.99 -4.14 0.38
C TYR A 40 4.05 -3.27 -0.31
N LYS A 41 5.17 -3.05 0.38
CA LYS A 41 6.25 -2.22 -0.13
C LYS A 41 7.00 -2.88 -1.28
N ASP A 42 7.22 -4.19 -1.23
CA ASP A 42 7.78 -4.93 -2.36
C ASP A 42 6.83 -4.94 -3.56
N THR A 43 5.52 -5.14 -3.34
CA THR A 43 4.49 -5.03 -4.38
C THR A 43 4.52 -3.66 -5.05
N LEU A 44 4.58 -2.56 -4.28
CA LEU A 44 4.71 -1.21 -4.86
C LEU A 44 5.96 -1.07 -5.72
N ARG A 45 7.07 -1.72 -5.35
CA ARG A 45 8.32 -1.71 -6.10
C ARG A 45 8.19 -2.48 -7.42
N ARG A 46 7.64 -3.69 -7.38
CA ARG A 46 7.41 -4.53 -8.56
C ARG A 46 6.45 -3.86 -9.55
N GLN A 47 5.34 -3.33 -9.05
CA GLN A 47 4.35 -2.66 -9.88
C GLN A 47 4.91 -1.37 -10.51
N PHE A 48 5.72 -0.60 -9.78
CA PHE A 48 6.40 0.55 -10.37
C PHE A 48 7.39 0.15 -11.48
N ALA A 49 8.15 -0.93 -11.29
CA ALA A 49 9.06 -1.46 -12.30
C ALA A 49 8.29 -1.91 -13.56
N LEU A 50 7.21 -2.66 -13.38
CA LEU A 50 6.35 -3.16 -14.45
C LEU A 50 5.69 -2.01 -15.22
N ASP A 51 5.04 -1.07 -14.53
CA ASP A 51 4.42 0.12 -15.13
C ASP A 51 5.41 0.92 -15.98
N THR A 52 6.65 1.04 -15.51
CA THR A 52 7.71 1.75 -16.22
C THR A 52 8.14 0.99 -17.46
N ALA A 53 8.33 -0.33 -17.34
CA ALA A 53 8.71 -1.20 -18.45
C ALA A 53 7.65 -1.20 -19.57
N VAL A 54 6.36 -1.31 -19.22
CA VAL A 54 5.23 -1.25 -20.15
C VAL A 54 5.22 0.09 -20.90
N ARG A 55 5.29 1.21 -20.17
CA ARG A 55 5.25 2.55 -20.80
C ARG A 55 6.41 2.79 -21.77
N GLU A 56 7.57 2.26 -21.48
CA GLU A 56 8.73 2.38 -22.38
C GLU A 56 8.59 1.48 -23.59
N GLU A 57 8.12 0.26 -23.39
CA GLU A 57 7.89 -0.67 -24.49
C GLU A 57 6.83 -0.16 -25.45
N GLU A 58 5.72 0.38 -24.93
CA GLU A 58 4.69 1.02 -25.76
C GLU A 58 5.25 2.16 -26.61
N LYS A 59 6.15 2.98 -26.04
CA LYS A 59 6.80 4.09 -26.76
C LYS A 59 7.74 3.58 -27.85
N GLU A 60 8.56 2.59 -27.55
CA GLU A 60 9.52 2.02 -28.50
C GLU A 60 8.82 1.25 -29.62
N ALA A 61 7.86 0.40 -29.28
CA ALA A 61 7.06 -0.36 -30.25
C ALA A 61 6.35 0.57 -31.23
N LYS A 62 5.79 1.69 -30.72
CA LYS A 62 5.18 2.73 -31.56
C LYS A 62 6.19 3.41 -32.49
N ARG A 63 7.40 3.72 -32.00
CA ARG A 63 8.48 4.32 -32.80
C ARG A 63 8.97 3.38 -33.91
N GLU A 64 9.10 2.10 -33.58
CA GLU A 64 9.60 1.04 -34.46
C GLU A 64 8.51 0.41 -35.34
N LYS A 65 7.25 0.82 -35.17
CA LYS A 65 6.07 0.26 -35.87
C LYS A 65 5.97 -1.27 -35.76
N ARG A 66 6.35 -1.80 -34.60
CA ARG A 66 6.30 -3.23 -34.28
C ARG A 66 5.21 -3.50 -33.24
N PRO A 67 4.72 -4.75 -33.10
CA PRO A 67 3.89 -5.13 -31.97
C PRO A 67 4.66 -4.99 -30.64
N ILE A 68 3.91 -4.80 -29.55
CA ILE A 68 4.40 -4.84 -28.18
C ILE A 68 4.88 -6.26 -27.88
N SER A 69 6.09 -6.41 -27.34
CA SER A 69 6.65 -7.72 -26.95
C SER A 69 6.55 -7.88 -25.43
N PRO A 70 5.82 -8.90 -24.93
CA PRO A 70 5.77 -9.23 -23.51
C PRO A 70 7.16 -9.54 -22.92
N GLU A 71 8.01 -10.23 -23.66
CA GLU A 71 9.34 -10.65 -23.22
C GLU A 71 10.25 -9.43 -22.96
N LYS A 72 10.13 -8.39 -23.79
CA LYS A 72 10.84 -7.12 -23.58
C LYS A 72 10.35 -6.38 -22.34
N ILE A 73 9.05 -6.46 -22.03
CA ILE A 73 8.49 -5.86 -20.82
C ILE A 73 9.04 -6.57 -19.59
N GLU A 74 9.06 -7.91 -19.58
CA GLU A 74 9.58 -8.71 -18.47
C GLU A 74 11.06 -8.42 -18.21
N ALA A 75 11.91 -8.52 -19.24
CA ALA A 75 13.34 -8.25 -19.12
C ALA A 75 13.61 -6.82 -18.61
N ARG A 76 12.83 -5.84 -19.08
CA ARG A 76 12.95 -4.44 -18.64
C ARG A 76 12.42 -4.24 -17.22
N ALA A 77 11.36 -4.94 -16.83
CA ALA A 77 10.82 -4.89 -15.46
C ALA A 77 11.82 -5.45 -14.45
N GLU A 78 12.47 -6.58 -14.76
CA GLU A 78 13.57 -7.14 -13.95
C GLU A 78 14.76 -6.19 -13.86
N PHE A 79 15.15 -5.59 -15.00
CA PHE A 79 16.20 -4.58 -15.06
C PHE A 79 15.92 -3.40 -14.12
N TYR A 80 14.67 -2.93 -14.05
CA TYR A 80 14.29 -1.85 -13.13
C TYR A 80 14.21 -2.32 -11.70
N LEU A 81 13.64 -3.49 -11.43
CA LEU A 81 13.44 -4.01 -10.09
C LEU A 81 14.78 -4.18 -9.34
N THR A 82 15.83 -4.63 -10.04
CA THR A 82 17.19 -4.77 -9.50
C THR A 82 17.85 -3.44 -9.16
N ARG A 83 17.43 -2.33 -9.79
CA ARG A 83 18.02 -1.00 -9.64
C ARG A 83 17.21 -0.06 -8.76
N ILE A 84 15.90 -0.27 -8.63
CA ILE A 84 15.05 0.55 -7.79
C ILE A 84 15.40 0.29 -6.32
N PRO A 85 15.95 1.27 -5.60
CA PRO A 85 16.24 1.11 -4.18
C PRO A 85 14.95 0.86 -3.41
N TYR A 86 14.99 -0.04 -2.43
CA TYR A 86 13.85 -0.31 -1.55
C TYR A 86 13.31 0.97 -0.88
N LYS A 87 14.16 1.96 -0.59
CA LYS A 87 13.76 3.23 0.04
C LYS A 87 13.19 4.26 -0.94
N LEU A 88 13.27 4.03 -2.26
CA LEU A 88 12.78 4.97 -3.28
C LEU A 88 11.26 4.91 -3.45
N THR A 89 10.64 3.75 -3.20
CA THR A 89 9.19 3.57 -3.36
C THR A 89 8.39 4.26 -2.25
N SER A 90 7.23 4.77 -2.61
CA SER A 90 6.41 5.60 -1.74
C SER A 90 5.65 4.78 -0.69
N MET A 91 6.26 4.48 0.46
CA MET A 91 5.58 4.23 1.76
C MET A 91 6.64 4.08 2.85
N ARG A 92 6.67 5.01 3.83
CA ARG A 92 7.52 4.85 5.02
C ARG A 92 6.79 4.00 6.04
N TYR A 93 7.52 3.23 6.84
CA TYR A 93 6.92 2.37 7.87
C TYR A 93 6.05 3.17 8.84
N HIS A 94 6.53 4.34 9.30
CA HIS A 94 5.73 5.23 10.16
C HIS A 94 4.39 5.62 9.51
N SER A 95 4.37 5.95 8.21
CA SER A 95 3.13 6.27 7.50
C SER A 95 2.19 5.06 7.41
N PHE A 96 2.75 3.86 7.25
CA PHE A 96 1.98 2.62 7.26
C PHE A 96 1.34 2.36 8.63
N VAL A 97 2.11 2.48 9.72
CA VAL A 97 1.59 2.29 11.09
C VAL A 97 0.48 3.29 11.42
N VAL A 98 0.66 4.58 11.05
CA VAL A 98 -0.40 5.59 11.23
C VAL A 98 -1.64 5.23 10.42
N TYR A 99 -1.49 4.78 9.18
CA TYR A 99 -2.60 4.33 8.36
C TYR A 99 -3.31 3.12 8.99
N PHE A 100 -2.56 2.12 9.43
CA PHE A 100 -3.05 0.90 10.06
C PHE A 100 -3.80 1.20 11.38
N SER A 101 -3.38 2.23 12.12
CA SER A 101 -4.08 2.66 13.34
C SER A 101 -5.53 3.10 13.07
N ASN A 102 -5.83 3.62 11.87
CA ASN A 102 -7.21 3.92 11.49
C ASN A 102 -8.04 2.65 11.31
N LEU A 103 -7.44 1.57 10.80
CA LEU A 103 -8.12 0.27 10.64
C LEU A 103 -8.48 -0.32 12.01
N ILE A 104 -7.57 -0.18 12.99
CA ILE A 104 -7.82 -0.58 14.38
C ILE A 104 -8.98 0.26 14.96
N ARG A 105 -8.96 1.59 14.78
CA ARG A 105 -10.03 2.48 15.29
C ARG A 105 -11.39 2.23 14.63
N LEU A 106 -11.40 1.82 13.36
CA LEU A 106 -12.61 1.39 12.67
C LEU A 106 -13.14 0.05 13.17
N GLY A 107 -12.33 -0.69 13.93
CA GLY A 107 -12.63 -2.04 14.37
C GLY A 107 -12.62 -3.06 13.23
N TRP A 108 -11.89 -2.78 12.15
CA TRP A 108 -11.77 -3.69 10.99
C TRP A 108 -10.70 -4.74 11.19
N VAL A 109 -9.70 -4.43 12.03
CA VAL A 109 -8.64 -5.35 12.41
C VAL A 109 -8.52 -5.39 13.92
N GLU A 110 -8.15 -6.54 14.44
CA GLU A 110 -7.95 -6.78 15.87
C GLU A 110 -6.67 -7.58 16.12
N LEU A 111 -6.18 -7.54 17.36
CA LEU A 111 -5.08 -8.40 17.80
C LEU A 111 -5.59 -9.83 17.94
N THR A 112 -4.79 -10.80 17.51
CA THR A 112 -5.10 -12.23 17.71
C THR A 112 -4.73 -12.73 19.10
N GLY A 113 -3.91 -11.97 19.84
CA GLY A 113 -3.29 -12.39 21.10
C GLY A 113 -1.94 -13.10 20.89
N GLU A 114 -1.58 -13.41 19.65
CA GLU A 114 -0.27 -13.98 19.31
C GLU A 114 0.80 -12.89 19.19
N GLU A 115 1.94 -13.13 19.84
CA GLU A 115 3.12 -12.27 19.79
C GLU A 115 4.37 -13.10 19.53
N GLU A 116 5.27 -12.57 18.70
CA GLU A 116 6.59 -13.16 18.43
C GLU A 116 7.70 -12.15 18.76
N PRO A 117 8.90 -12.63 19.18
CA PRO A 117 10.06 -11.77 19.32
C PRO A 117 10.34 -11.01 18.02
N SER A 118 10.62 -9.71 18.13
CA SER A 118 11.04 -8.91 16.98
C SER A 118 12.56 -8.90 16.86
N ALA A 119 13.09 -8.83 15.64
CA ALA A 119 14.54 -8.67 15.41
C ALA A 119 15.12 -7.39 16.08
N PHE A 120 14.26 -6.43 16.44
CA PHE A 120 14.67 -5.26 17.21
C PHE A 120 15.01 -5.64 18.66
N GLN A 121 14.33 -6.64 19.22
CA GLN A 121 14.59 -7.12 20.58
C GLN A 121 15.93 -7.83 20.73
N ASP A 122 16.53 -8.34 19.65
CA ASP A 122 17.89 -8.90 19.66
C ASP A 122 18.94 -7.88 20.12
N ASN A 123 18.72 -6.59 19.81
CA ASN A 123 19.62 -5.49 20.18
C ASN A 123 19.08 -4.65 21.35
N TYR A 124 17.77 -4.65 21.57
CA TYR A 124 17.11 -3.91 22.63
C TYR A 124 15.96 -4.74 23.22
N PRO A 125 16.23 -5.61 24.21
CA PRO A 125 15.23 -6.54 24.77
C PRO A 125 13.90 -5.91 25.21
N PRO A 126 13.86 -4.68 25.76
CA PRO A 126 12.60 -3.99 26.10
C PRO A 126 11.81 -3.49 24.88
N GLY A 127 12.28 -3.75 23.66
CA GLY A 127 11.63 -3.37 22.42
C GLY A 127 10.27 -4.06 22.21
N PRO A 128 9.41 -3.50 21.35
CA PRO A 128 8.10 -4.09 21.11
C PRO A 128 8.21 -5.43 20.34
N PRO A 129 7.41 -6.44 20.70
CA PRO A 129 7.31 -7.68 19.93
C PRO A 129 6.52 -7.47 18.63
N ARG A 130 6.57 -8.46 17.74
CA ARG A 130 5.71 -8.55 16.56
C ARG A 130 4.34 -9.05 17.02
N LYS A 131 3.32 -8.18 16.93
CA LYS A 131 1.94 -8.54 17.27
C LYS A 131 1.16 -8.91 16.02
N TYR A 132 0.42 -10.00 16.08
CA TYR A 132 -0.39 -10.49 14.97
C TYR A 132 -1.75 -9.79 14.94
N PHE A 133 -2.18 -9.42 13.72
CA PHE A 133 -3.47 -8.80 13.46
C PHE A 133 -4.25 -9.60 12.43
N ARG A 134 -5.55 -9.76 12.67
CA ARG A 134 -6.49 -10.38 11.71
C ARG A 134 -7.67 -9.45 11.43
N LEU A 135 -8.45 -9.77 10.40
CA LEU A 135 -9.69 -9.07 10.11
C LEU A 135 -10.81 -9.51 11.05
N THR A 136 -11.56 -8.54 11.55
CA THR A 136 -12.83 -8.78 12.24
C THR A 136 -13.95 -9.01 11.21
N ASP A 137 -15.10 -9.52 11.64
CA ASP A 137 -16.28 -9.63 10.77
C ASP A 137 -16.70 -8.27 10.21
N LYS A 138 -16.56 -7.20 11.00
CA LYS A 138 -16.79 -5.82 10.54
C LYS A 138 -15.82 -5.43 9.43
N GLY A 139 -14.54 -5.80 9.53
CA GLY A 139 -13.54 -5.54 8.50
C GLY A 139 -13.80 -6.35 7.22
N LYS A 140 -14.23 -7.61 7.36
CA LYS A 140 -14.61 -8.48 6.24
C LYS A 140 -15.84 -7.95 5.49
N ALA A 141 -16.82 -7.39 6.22
CA ALA A 141 -18.05 -6.84 5.65
C ALA A 141 -17.92 -5.40 5.10
N ALA A 142 -16.82 -4.68 5.41
CA ALA A 142 -16.65 -3.30 4.98
C ALA A 142 -16.44 -3.20 3.45
N PRO A 143 -17.09 -2.25 2.77
CA PRO A 143 -17.10 -2.18 1.31
C PRO A 143 -15.81 -1.55 0.74
N ASP A 144 -15.49 -1.89 -0.52
CA ASP A 144 -14.29 -1.42 -1.23
C ASP A 144 -14.05 0.10 -1.16
N PRO A 145 -15.07 0.99 -1.31
CA PRO A 145 -14.86 2.43 -1.22
C PRO A 145 -14.35 2.87 0.16
N GLU A 146 -14.78 2.21 1.23
CA GLU A 146 -14.33 2.53 2.59
C GLU A 146 -12.90 2.03 2.80
N TRP A 147 -12.59 0.79 2.37
CA TRP A 147 -11.23 0.27 2.36
C TRP A 147 -10.26 1.11 1.54
N SER A 148 -10.72 1.72 0.45
CA SER A 148 -9.91 2.63 -0.36
C SER A 148 -9.50 3.90 0.40
N ASN A 149 -10.30 4.32 1.39
CA ASN A 149 -10.04 5.53 2.17
C ASN A 149 -10.54 5.43 3.63
N PRO A 150 -9.82 4.68 4.49
CA PRO A 150 -10.23 4.44 5.88
C PRO A 150 -10.27 5.73 6.73
N LEU A 151 -9.45 6.73 6.40
CA LEU A 151 -9.50 8.03 7.07
C LEU A 151 -10.87 8.71 6.87
N MET A 152 -11.41 8.62 5.65
CA MET A 152 -12.73 9.14 5.34
C MET A 152 -13.82 8.29 5.99
N ALA A 153 -13.69 6.96 6.00
CA ALA A 153 -14.63 6.09 6.71
C ALA A 153 -14.71 6.45 8.21
N LEU A 154 -13.60 6.86 8.82
CA LEU A 154 -13.53 7.19 10.25
C LEU A 154 -14.00 8.61 10.58
N TYR A 155 -13.75 9.59 9.71
CA TYR A 155 -13.92 11.01 10.06
C TYR A 155 -14.80 11.82 9.10
N ALA A 156 -15.47 11.20 8.13
CA ALA A 156 -16.31 11.91 7.17
C ALA A 156 -17.33 12.84 7.85
N ASP A 157 -17.97 12.39 8.92
CA ASP A 157 -19.04 13.15 9.60
C ASP A 157 -18.55 14.47 10.20
N ARG A 158 -17.30 14.52 10.68
CA ARG A 158 -16.68 15.76 11.17
C ARG A 158 -16.61 16.85 10.08
N TRP A 159 -16.69 16.46 8.82
CA TRP A 159 -16.55 17.32 7.65
C TRP A 159 -17.86 17.44 6.86
N GLY A 160 -19.00 17.05 7.45
CA GLY A 160 -20.31 17.08 6.79
C GLY A 160 -20.57 15.90 5.85
N GLY A 161 -19.87 14.77 6.04
CA GLY A 161 -19.98 13.55 5.25
C GLY A 161 -18.90 13.39 4.17
N GLN A 162 -18.90 12.23 3.50
CA GLN A 162 -17.81 11.89 2.56
C GLN A 162 -17.71 12.86 1.37
N ALA A 163 -18.85 13.31 0.85
CA ALA A 163 -18.91 14.23 -0.29
C ALA A 163 -18.29 15.59 0.08
N ALA A 164 -18.72 16.18 1.18
CA ALA A 164 -18.24 17.46 1.68
C ALA A 164 -16.74 17.44 2.02
N ALA A 165 -16.23 16.38 2.68
CA ALA A 165 -14.79 16.27 2.91
C ALA A 165 -13.97 16.09 1.63
N ARG A 166 -14.48 15.38 0.62
CA ARG A 166 -13.79 15.26 -0.68
C ARG A 166 -13.72 16.61 -1.40
N GLU A 167 -14.80 17.38 -1.35
CA GLU A 167 -14.85 18.73 -1.90
C GLU A 167 -13.89 19.67 -1.16
N HIS A 168 -13.93 19.70 0.17
CA HIS A 168 -12.99 20.48 0.98
C HIS A 168 -11.52 20.16 0.64
N ASN A 169 -11.17 18.88 0.51
CA ASN A 169 -9.82 18.49 0.11
C ASN A 169 -9.46 18.93 -1.32
N ARG A 170 -10.42 18.93 -2.26
CA ARG A 170 -10.21 19.47 -3.61
C ARG A 170 -9.96 20.97 -3.56
N GLU A 171 -10.69 21.71 -2.75
CA GLU A 171 -10.47 23.14 -2.55
C GLU A 171 -9.10 23.46 -1.96
N LEU A 172 -8.68 22.74 -0.91
CA LEU A 172 -7.34 22.90 -0.34
C LEU A 172 -6.25 22.64 -1.38
N ARG A 173 -6.43 21.63 -2.25
CA ARG A 173 -5.50 21.36 -3.36
C ARG A 173 -5.49 22.47 -4.41
N ARG A 174 -6.65 23.05 -4.73
CA ARG A 174 -6.75 24.22 -5.63
C ARG A 174 -6.04 25.45 -5.04
N LYS A 175 -6.17 25.67 -3.73
CA LYS A 175 -5.52 26.77 -3.00
C LYS A 175 -4.00 26.58 -2.90
N ARG A 176 -3.52 25.35 -2.80
CA ARG A 176 -2.09 25.02 -2.90
C ARG A 176 -1.61 25.13 -4.35
N LYS A 177 -1.28 26.35 -4.79
CA LYS A 177 -0.43 26.53 -5.97
C LYS A 177 0.95 25.98 -5.65
N TYR A 178 1.30 24.82 -6.21
CA TYR A 178 2.71 24.44 -6.29
C TYR A 178 3.42 25.49 -7.15
N THR A 179 4.23 26.35 -6.53
CA THR A 179 5.15 27.19 -7.26
C THR A 179 6.09 26.25 -8.00
N ARG A 180 5.94 26.12 -9.32
CA ARG A 180 7.01 25.54 -10.15
C ARG A 180 8.20 26.44 -9.96
N VAL A 181 9.20 25.99 -9.22
CA VAL A 181 10.53 26.60 -9.27
C VAL A 181 10.95 26.48 -10.73
N ARG A 182 10.94 27.60 -11.47
CA ARG A 182 11.58 27.66 -12.79
C ARG A 182 13.04 27.32 -12.53
N SER A 183 13.51 26.20 -13.07
CA SER A 183 14.94 25.94 -13.16
C SER A 183 15.59 27.11 -13.88
N ARG A 184 16.57 27.75 -13.23
CA ARG A 184 17.45 28.76 -13.85
C ARG A 184 18.38 28.09 -14.85
#